data_AF-A0AAV8ZPR7-F1
#
_entry.id   AF-A0AAV8ZPR7-F1
#
_cell.length_a   1.000
_cell.length_b   1.000
_cell.length_c   1.000
_cell.angle_alpha   90.00
_cell.angle_beta   90.00
_cell.angle_gamma   90.00
#
_symmetry.space_group_name_H-M   'P 1'
#
loop_
_entity.id
_entity.type
_entity.pdbx_description
1 polymer ?
#
loop_
_entity_poly.entity_id
_entity_poly.type
_entity_poly.pdbx_seq_one_letter_code
_entity_poly.pdbx_strand_id
1 'polypeptide(L)' 'MDSAADWNLAEPAWTGRMRLISKGNELAIKLEDKNSGELFAKCPIDSYPGVAVEAVNDSSRYFVLRIQDDNGL' A
#
# COMPACT_ATOMS: atom_id res chain seq x y z
N MET A 1 5.64 10.94 -11.91
CA MET A 1 5.41 11.26 -10.49
C MET A 1 3.94 11.59 -10.37
N ASP A 2 3.20 10.75 -9.65
CA ASP A 2 1.75 10.93 -9.52
C ASP A 2 1.42 12.14 -8.63
N SER A 3 0.23 12.69 -8.86
CA SER A 3 -0.34 13.84 -8.15
C SER A 3 -1.66 13.41 -7.51
N ALA A 4 -1.83 13.71 -6.22
CA ALA A 4 -3.04 13.36 -5.48
C ALA A 4 -4.26 14.14 -5.97
N ALA A 5 -4.06 15.33 -6.56
CA ALA A 5 -5.13 16.13 -7.15
C ALA A 5 -5.85 15.42 -8.30
N ASP A 6 -5.21 14.43 -8.95
CA ASP A 6 -5.81 13.67 -10.05
C ASP A 6 -6.67 12.49 -9.56
N TRP A 7 -6.78 12.28 -8.24
CA TRP A 7 -7.51 11.15 -7.65
C TRP A 7 -8.87 11.57 -7.08
N ASN A 8 -9.86 10.67 -7.11
CA ASN A 8 -11.13 10.88 -6.41
C ASN A 8 -10.96 10.57 -4.91
N LEU A 9 -10.48 11.56 -4.15
CA LEU A 9 -10.20 11.42 -2.72
C LEU A 9 -11.46 11.44 -1.82
N ALA A 10 -12.61 11.85 -2.36
CA ALA A 10 -13.85 11.96 -1.60
C ALA A 10 -14.53 10.60 -1.37
N GLU A 11 -14.35 9.67 -2.30
CA GLU A 11 -14.98 8.34 -2.27
C GLU A 11 -13.90 7.27 -2.42
N PRO A 12 -13.32 6.80 -1.30
CA PRO A 12 -12.31 5.75 -1.35
C PRO A 12 -12.95 4.44 -1.85
N ALA A 13 -12.32 3.81 -2.85
CA ALA A 13 -12.74 2.50 -3.36
C ALA A 13 -12.70 1.40 -2.27
N TRP A 14 -11.82 1.56 -1.28
CA TRP A 14 -11.71 0.66 -0.14
C TRP A 14 -11.13 1.38 1.08
N THR A 15 -11.57 1.00 2.29
CA THR A 15 -11.04 1.47 3.56
C THR A 15 -10.82 0.31 4.51
N GLY A 16 -9.70 0.30 5.22
CA GLY A 16 -9.41 -0.72 6.22
C GLY A 16 -8.22 -0.39 7.10
N ARG A 17 -7.59 -1.42 7.64
CA ARG A 17 -6.40 -1.32 8.50
C ARG A 17 -5.14 -1.53 7.68
N MET A 18 -4.18 -0.62 7.79
CA MET A 18 -2.83 -0.82 7.26
C MET A 18 -1.91 -1.36 8.36
N ARG A 19 -1.07 -2.34 8.03
CA ARG A 19 -0.02 -2.88 8.91
C ARG A 19 1.31 -2.97 8.19
N LEU A 20 2.37 -2.44 8.78
CA LEU A 20 3.74 -2.74 8.38
C LEU A 20 4.23 -3.94 9.18
N ILE A 21 4.68 -4.99 8.48
CA ILE A 21 5.13 -6.24 9.10
C ILE A 21 6.54 -6.55 8.62
N SER A 22 7.41 -6.88 9.57
CA SER A 22 8.77 -7.37 9.30
C SER A 22 8.93 -8.78 9.86
N LYS A 23 9.49 -9.68 9.07
CA LYS A 23 9.80 -11.06 9.48
C LYS A 23 11.13 -11.49 8.87
N GLY A 24 12.16 -11.59 9.70
CA GLY A 24 13.52 -11.82 9.20
C GLY A 24 13.95 -10.66 8.30
N ASN A 25 14.31 -10.98 7.06
CA ASN A 25 14.71 -9.99 6.05
C ASN A 25 13.55 -9.52 5.16
N GLU A 26 12.33 -10.03 5.39
CA GLU A 26 11.14 -9.62 4.64
C GLU A 26 10.47 -8.43 5.33
N LEU A 27 10.10 -7.42 4.53
CA LEU A 27 9.29 -6.28 4.93
C LEU A 27 8.08 -6.19 3.99
N ALA A 28 6.88 -5.99 4.54
CA ALA A 28 5.68 -5.81 3.73
C ALA A 28 4.66 -4.91 4.41
N ILE A 29 3.94 -4.15 3.60
CA ILE A 29 2.69 -3.50 4.01
C ILE A 29 1.53 -4.46 3.70
N LYS A 30 0.64 -4.67 4.67
CA LYS A 30 -0.63 -5.39 4.49
C LYS A 30 -1.78 -4.43 4.67
N LEU A 31 -2.75 -4.53 3.76
CA LEU A 31 -4.05 -3.88 3.85
C LEU A 31 -5.05 -4.96 4.25
N GLU A 32 -5.65 -4.82 5.42
CA GLU A 32 -6.55 -5.80 6.04
C GLU A 32 -7.92 -5.17 6.28
N ASP A 33 -8.99 -5.96 6.17
CA ASP A 33 -10.30 -5.53 6.65
C ASP A 33 -10.22 -5.14 8.13
N LYS A 34 -10.89 -4.05 8.50
CA LYS A 34 -10.77 -3.47 9.85
C LYS A 34 -11.32 -4.39 10.94
N ASN A 35 -12.33 -5.19 10.62
CA ASN A 35 -13.10 -5.99 11.58
C ASN A 35 -12.66 -7.45 11.58
N SER A 36 -12.58 -8.09 10.41
CA SER A 36 -12.23 -9.51 10.30
C SER A 36 -10.72 -9.75 10.33
N GLY A 37 -9.92 -8.75 9.93
CA GLY A 37 -8.48 -8.92 9.69
C GLY A 37 -8.15 -9.71 8.42
N GLU A 38 -9.14 -9.93 7.55
CA GLU A 38 -8.94 -10.57 6.25
C GLU A 38 -8.00 -9.73 5.37
N LEU A 39 -7.05 -10.38 4.70
CA LEU A 39 -6.09 -9.71 3.84
C LEU A 39 -6.78 -9.24 2.56
N PHE A 40 -6.80 -7.92 2.34
CA PHE A 40 -7.27 -7.32 1.10
C PHE A 40 -6.15 -7.24 0.05
N ALA A 41 -4.96 -6.79 0.46
CA ALA A 41 -3.82 -6.60 -0.43
C ALA A 41 -2.49 -6.63 0.34
N LYS A 42 -1.41 -7.03 -0.35
CA LYS A 42 -0.05 -7.07 0.20
C LYS A 42 0.91 -6.32 -0.73
N CYS A 43 1.79 -5.52 -0.15
CA CYS A 43 2.87 -4.81 -0.85
C CYS A 43 4.20 -5.25 -0.23
N PRO A 44 4.91 -6.23 -0.83
CA PRO A 44 6.27 -6.57 -0.45
C PRO A 44 7.23 -5.40 -0.70
N ILE A 45 8.19 -5.20 0.19
CA ILE A 45 9.19 -4.12 0.11
C ILE A 45 10.59 -4.75 0.16
N ASP A 46 11.21 -4.90 -1.01
CA ASP A 46 12.57 -5.45 -1.11
C ASP A 46 13.64 -4.40 -0.78
N SER A 47 13.38 -3.13 -1.08
CA SER A 47 14.28 -2.02 -0.81
C SER A 47 13.51 -0.70 -0.67
N TYR A 48 14.07 0.23 0.11
CA TYR A 48 13.60 1.60 0.20
C TYR A 48 14.80 2.57 0.19
N PRO A 49 14.82 3.59 -0.69
CA PRO A 49 13.80 3.91 -1.70
C PRO A 49 13.71 2.86 -2.82
N GLY A 50 12.51 2.66 -3.38
CA GLY A 50 12.23 1.67 -4.43
C GLY A 50 10.79 1.78 -4.95
N VAL A 51 10.42 0.95 -5.93
CA VAL A 51 9.11 1.01 -6.62
C VAL A 51 7.93 0.47 -5.81
N ALA A 52 8.20 -0.13 -4.65
CA ALA A 52 7.15 -0.71 -3.80
C ALA A 52 6.28 0.37 -3.14
N VAL A 53 6.92 1.48 -2.73
CA VAL A 53 6.26 2.61 -2.05
C VAL A 53 6.81 3.89 -2.62
N GLU A 54 5.97 4.64 -3.33
CA GLU A 54 6.34 5.93 -3.92
C GLU A 54 5.53 7.05 -3.27
N ALA A 55 6.21 8.13 -2.88
CA ALA A 55 5.55 9.32 -2.35
C ALA A 55 4.96 10.15 -3.49
N VAL A 56 3.78 10.70 -3.25
CA VAL A 56 3.11 11.62 -4.18
C VAL A 56 3.74 13.01 -4.06
N ASN A 57 3.87 13.74 -5.18
CA ASN A 57 4.67 14.97 -5.24
C ASN A 57 3.98 16.20 -4.60
N ASP A 58 2.65 16.27 -4.67
CA ASP A 58 1.85 17.39 -4.15
C ASP A 58 1.34 17.18 -2.70
N SER A 59 1.69 16.06 -2.05
CA SER A 59 1.23 15.74 -0.69
C SER A 59 2.16 14.79 0.06
N SER A 60 2.45 15.11 1.32
CA SER A 60 3.19 14.23 2.24
C SER A 60 2.36 13.09 2.84
N ARG A 61 1.07 13.00 2.50
CA ARG A 61 0.11 12.04 3.09
C ARG A 61 -0.36 10.97 2.12
N TYR A 62 -0.03 11.08 0.83
CA TYR A 62 -0.46 10.13 -0.19
C TYR A 62 0.74 9.37 -0.73
N PHE A 63 0.52 8.08 -0.94
CA PHE A 63 1.54 7.14 -1.38
C PHE A 63 0.92 6.22 -2.44
N VAL A 64 1.74 5.82 -3.40
CA VAL A 64 1.42 4.76 -4.34
C VAL A 64 2.06 3.47 -3.82
N LEU A 65 1.26 2.42 -3.67
CA LEU A 65 1.72 1.09 -3.25
C LEU A 65 1.65 0.13 -4.42
N ARG A 66 2.73 -0.62 -4.65
CA ARG A 66 2.72 -1.70 -5.63
C ARG A 66 2.25 -3.00 -4.99
N ILE A 67 0.97 -3.31 -5.18
CA ILE A 67 0.35 -4.52 -4.65
C ILE A 67 0.78 -5.74 -5.48
N GLN A 68 1.00 -6.87 -4.81
CA GLN A 68 1.21 -8.17 -5.41
C GLN A 68 0.11 -9.12 -4.93
N ASP A 69 -0.54 -9.83 -5.86
CA ASP A 69 -1.46 -10.92 -5.54
C ASP A 69 -0.67 -12.21 -5.24
N ASP A 70 -1.17 -13.02 -4.31
CA ASP A 70 -0.60 -14.34 -4.00
C ASP A 70 -0.82 -15.35 -5.15
N ASN A 71 -1.59 -14.98 -6.19
CA ASN A 71 -1.87 -15.84 -7.35
C ASN A 71 -0.81 -15.83 -8.46
N GLY A 72 0.22 -14.97 -8.39
CA GLY A 72 1.40 -15.08 -9.26
C GLY A 72 1.15 -15.07 -10.79
N LEU A 73 0.00 -14.58 -11.25
CA LEU A 73 -0.32 -14.31 -12.65
C LEU A 73 -0.39 -12.82 -12.91
#